data_AF-A0A409V6A2-F1
#
_entry.id   AF-A0A409V6A2-F1
#
_cell.length_a   1.000
_cell.length_b   1.000
_cell.length_c   1.000
_cell.angle_alpha   90.00
_cell.angle_beta   90.00
_cell.angle_gamma   90.00
#
_symmetry.space_group_name_H-M   'P 1'
#
loop_
_entity.id
_entity.type
_entity.pdbx_description
1 polymer ?
#
loop_
_entity_poly.entity_id
_entity_poly.type
_entity_poly.pdbx_seq_one_letter_code
_entity_poly.pdbx_strand_id
1 'polypeptide(L)'
;ADGSYKRWIPNTNFDYAYNWDSGKPPCGDTIAVFSDDSPSVYMQMNTTLKELRLPSTDITLILDNDFVLGFTDVQDNNPSCLSNGQEVHFNKTYPSDWFDPKNWCSSTTETGNCTDMVLESEMVPCSYDNVVFPKDSSFFVNVEAEMEIVVNTLKISGK
;
A
#
# COMPACT_ATOMS: atom_id res chain seq x y z
N ALA A 1 3.48 -18.60 -25.54
CA ALA A 1 3.57 -19.06 -24.14
C ALA A 1 2.67 -18.13 -23.36
N ASP A 2 1.67 -18.67 -22.65
CA ASP A 2 0.79 -17.83 -21.84
C ASP A 2 1.59 -17.38 -20.62
N GLY A 3 1.81 -16.07 -20.49
CA GLY A 3 2.57 -15.52 -19.38
C GLY A 3 1.82 -15.60 -18.05
N SER A 4 2.58 -15.58 -16.97
CA SER A 4 2.05 -15.65 -15.61
C SER A 4 1.46 -14.31 -15.17
N TYR A 5 0.67 -14.33 -14.10
CA TYR A 5 0.22 -13.11 -13.44
C TYR A 5 1.23 -12.70 -12.39
N LYS A 6 1.65 -11.43 -12.43
CA LYS A 6 2.57 -10.80 -11.49
C LYS A 6 1.83 -9.73 -10.72
N ARG A 7 1.49 -10.03 -9.47
CA ARG A 7 0.75 -9.11 -8.61
C ARG A 7 1.71 -8.34 -7.72
N TRP A 8 1.57 -7.01 -7.73
CA TRP A 8 2.33 -6.13 -6.86
C TRP A 8 1.91 -6.31 -5.40
N ILE A 9 2.88 -6.43 -4.49
CA ILE A 9 2.66 -6.68 -3.07
C ILE A 9 2.69 -5.38 -2.24
N PRO A 10 3.69 -4.48 -2.38
CA PRO A 10 3.74 -3.26 -1.60
C PRO A 10 2.51 -2.39 -1.85
N ASN A 11 2.03 -1.70 -0.84
CA ASN A 11 0.94 -0.72 -0.98
C ASN A 11 1.21 0.48 -0.08
N THR A 12 0.41 1.51 -0.23
CA THR A 12 0.41 2.71 0.62
C THR A 12 -0.96 2.91 1.25
N ASN A 13 -1.65 1.82 1.58
CA ASN A 13 -2.98 1.87 2.20
C ASN A 13 -2.90 2.29 3.67
N PHE A 14 -3.89 3.05 4.12
CA PHE A 14 -3.96 3.56 5.49
C PHE A 14 -4.15 2.46 6.53
N ASP A 15 -4.93 1.43 6.22
CA ASP A 15 -5.28 0.35 7.16
C ASP A 15 -4.21 -0.75 7.27
N TYR A 16 -3.13 -0.66 6.48
CA TYR A 16 -2.07 -1.65 6.47
C TYR A 16 -1.01 -1.35 7.52
N ALA A 17 -0.91 -2.25 8.51
CA ALA A 17 -0.01 -2.13 9.67
C ALA A 17 1.46 -1.81 9.32
N TYR A 18 1.99 -2.39 8.24
CA TYR A 18 3.38 -2.19 7.84
C TYR A 18 3.66 -0.82 7.22
N ASN A 19 2.63 -0.01 6.95
CA ASN A 19 2.77 1.36 6.46
C ASN A 19 2.91 2.37 7.61
N TRP A 20 2.93 1.90 8.85
CA TRP A 20 3.06 2.72 10.05
C TRP A 20 4.24 2.26 10.90
N ASP A 21 4.93 3.21 11.52
CA ASP A 21 6.09 2.96 12.39
C ASP A 21 5.75 2.14 13.65
N SER A 22 4.53 2.28 14.16
CA SER A 22 4.01 1.52 15.30
C SER A 22 3.73 0.05 14.99
N GLY A 23 3.74 -0.34 13.71
CA GLY A 23 3.31 -1.65 13.25
C GLY A 23 1.80 -1.88 13.38
N LYS A 24 1.00 -0.81 13.51
CA LYS A 24 -0.47 -0.84 13.54
C LYS A 24 -1.04 0.41 12.85
N PRO A 25 -2.19 0.30 12.15
CA PRO A 25 -2.86 1.47 11.63
C PRO A 25 -3.42 2.36 12.75
N PRO A 26 -3.43 3.69 12.59
CA PRO A 26 -4.04 4.62 13.53
C PRO A 26 -5.54 4.36 13.72
N CYS A 27 -6.01 4.46 14.96
CA CYS A 27 -7.41 4.29 15.32
C CYS A 27 -7.72 4.94 16.67
N GLY A 28 -8.99 5.04 17.05
CA GLY A 28 -9.41 5.55 18.37
C GLY A 28 -8.92 6.98 18.62
N ASP A 29 -8.09 7.14 19.64
CA ASP A 29 -7.48 8.41 20.06
C ASP A 29 -6.06 8.63 19.51
N THR A 30 -5.64 7.85 18.50
CA THR A 30 -4.32 8.00 17.86
C THR A 30 -4.23 9.31 17.06
N ILE A 31 -3.05 9.91 17.06
CA ILE A 31 -2.68 11.02 16.17
C ILE A 31 -1.95 10.42 14.96
N ALA A 32 -2.56 10.46 13.79
CA ALA A 32 -1.97 9.98 12.55
C ALA A 32 -1.13 11.09 11.89
N VAL A 33 0.14 10.83 11.59
CA VAL A 33 1.07 11.83 11.05
C VAL A 33 1.64 11.41 9.71
N PHE A 34 1.45 12.23 8.68
CA PHE A 34 2.11 12.10 7.39
C PHE A 34 3.33 13.04 7.30
N SER A 35 4.42 12.53 6.75
CA SER A 35 5.62 13.33 6.43
C SER A 35 5.53 13.94 5.04
N ASP A 36 6.36 14.95 4.75
CA ASP A 36 6.37 15.67 3.47
C ASP A 36 6.63 14.78 2.24
N ASP A 37 7.32 13.64 2.44
CA ASP A 37 7.62 12.65 1.39
C ASP A 37 6.53 11.57 1.25
N SER A 38 5.36 11.76 1.87
CA SER A 38 4.28 10.76 1.81
C SER A 38 3.67 10.67 0.41
N PRO A 39 3.53 9.47 -0.17
CA PRO A 39 2.92 9.27 -1.48
C PRO A 39 1.40 9.42 -1.44
N SER A 40 0.73 9.05 -2.53
CA SER A 40 -0.72 8.85 -2.51
C SER A 40 -1.09 7.73 -1.53
N VAL A 41 -2.10 7.96 -0.70
CA VAL A 41 -2.55 7.02 0.34
C VAL A 41 -4.02 6.67 0.12
N TYR A 42 -4.31 5.38 0.04
CA TYR A 42 -5.67 4.87 -0.07
C TYR A 42 -6.28 4.70 1.32
N MET A 43 -7.38 5.40 1.55
CA MET A 43 -7.99 5.59 2.86
C MET A 43 -9.19 4.65 3.04
N GLN A 44 -8.93 3.46 3.59
CA GLN A 44 -9.91 2.42 3.91
C GLN A 44 -10.30 2.44 5.39
N MET A 45 -10.77 3.58 5.89
CA MET A 45 -11.04 3.73 7.32
C MET A 45 -12.53 3.79 7.64
N ASN A 46 -12.90 2.98 8.64
CA ASN A 46 -14.16 3.02 9.35
C ASN A 46 -13.89 3.23 10.86
N THR A 47 -12.94 4.09 11.20
CA THR A 47 -12.50 4.36 12.57
C THR A 47 -12.46 5.86 12.86
N THR A 48 -12.42 6.20 14.14
CA THR A 48 -12.08 7.56 14.59
C THR A 48 -10.56 7.72 14.75
N LEU A 49 -10.11 8.96 14.78
CA LEU A 49 -8.76 9.38 15.15
C LEU A 49 -8.84 10.55 16.14
N LYS A 50 -7.78 10.86 16.88
CA LYS A 50 -7.73 12.13 17.59
C LYS A 50 -7.41 13.29 16.66
N GLU A 51 -6.43 13.08 15.78
CA GLU A 51 -5.92 14.09 14.88
C GLU A 51 -5.36 13.42 13.63
N LEU A 52 -5.51 14.09 12.47
CA LEU A 52 -4.88 13.71 11.21
C LEU A 52 -3.98 14.87 10.78
N ARG A 53 -2.66 14.70 10.92
CA ARG A 53 -1.67 15.69 10.54
C ARG A 53 -1.19 15.43 9.12
N LEU A 54 -1.56 16.34 8.23
CA LEU A 54 -1.11 16.36 6.84
C LEU A 54 0.26 17.05 6.74
N PRO A 55 1.06 16.72 5.72
CA PRO A 55 2.33 17.38 5.50
C PRO A 55 2.14 18.84 5.10
N SER A 56 3.25 19.58 5.09
CA SER A 56 3.28 20.95 4.59
C SER A 56 3.30 21.02 3.06
N THR A 57 3.62 19.90 2.42
CA THR A 57 3.62 19.66 0.98
C THR A 57 2.30 19.06 0.49
N ASP A 58 2.17 18.93 -0.83
CA ASP A 58 1.01 18.29 -1.44
C ASP A 58 0.99 16.78 -1.13
N ILE A 59 -0.14 16.29 -0.62
CA ILE A 59 -0.44 14.86 -0.46
C ILE A 59 -1.76 14.53 -1.17
N THR A 60 -1.86 13.31 -1.70
CA THR A 60 -3.11 12.79 -2.27
C THR A 60 -3.69 11.71 -1.36
N LEU A 61 -4.89 11.97 -0.83
CA LEU A 61 -5.67 10.97 -0.09
C LEU A 61 -6.80 10.46 -0.99
N ILE A 62 -6.79 9.16 -1.30
CA ILE A 62 -7.81 8.52 -2.11
C ILE A 62 -8.84 7.92 -1.14
N LEU A 63 -10.02 8.54 -1.08
CA LEU A 63 -11.08 8.11 -0.17
C LEU A 63 -11.87 6.96 -0.80
N ASP A 64 -11.98 5.84 -0.09
CA ASP A 64 -12.79 4.70 -0.52
C ASP A 64 -14.29 5.07 -0.53
N ASN A 65 -15.10 4.25 -1.19
CA ASN A 65 -16.56 4.33 -1.11
C ASN A 65 -17.01 4.22 0.36
N ASP A 66 -18.00 5.04 0.72
CA ASP A 66 -18.55 5.09 2.08
C ASP A 66 -17.52 5.45 3.17
N PHE A 67 -16.41 6.11 2.80
CA PHE A 67 -15.41 6.59 3.74
C PHE A 67 -16.02 7.51 4.82
N VAL A 68 -15.75 7.19 6.09
CA VAL A 68 -16.13 8.01 7.24
C VAL A 68 -14.93 8.24 8.15
N LEU A 69 -14.63 9.51 8.39
CA LEU A 69 -13.62 9.94 9.36
C LEU A 69 -14.30 10.74 10.48
N GLY A 70 -14.15 10.26 11.71
CA GLY A 70 -14.55 10.97 12.92
C GLY A 70 -13.35 11.33 13.77
N PHE A 71 -13.41 12.47 14.47
CA PHE A 71 -12.38 12.87 15.42
C PHE A 71 -12.85 12.68 16.88
N THR A 72 -12.02 12.08 17.73
CA THR A 72 -12.34 11.79 19.13
C THR A 72 -11.11 11.84 20.04
N ASP A 73 -11.28 12.37 21.24
CA ASP A 73 -10.32 12.23 22.35
C ASP A 73 -10.62 10.99 23.22
N VAL A 74 -11.72 10.28 22.92
CA VAL A 74 -12.14 9.10 23.69
C VAL A 74 -11.31 7.90 23.24
N GLN A 75 -10.62 7.32 24.21
CA GLN A 75 -9.90 6.06 24.03
C GLN A 75 -10.84 4.93 23.58
N ASP A 76 -10.41 4.15 22.60
CA ASP A 76 -11.15 2.98 22.17
C ASP A 76 -11.09 1.88 23.25
N ASN A 77 -12.23 1.24 23.52
CA ASN A 77 -12.31 0.11 24.44
C ASN A 77 -11.74 -1.18 23.84
N ASN A 78 -11.45 -1.19 22.54
CA ASN A 78 -10.85 -2.32 21.84
C ASN A 78 -9.34 -2.42 22.17
N PRO A 79 -8.87 -3.55 22.75
CA PRO A 79 -7.46 -3.77 23.07
C PRO A 79 -6.50 -3.62 21.87
N SER A 80 -6.97 -3.87 20.65
CA SER A 80 -6.13 -3.71 19.45
C SER A 80 -5.84 -2.24 19.12
N CYS A 81 -6.66 -1.32 19.66
CA CYS A 81 -6.67 0.11 19.37
C CYS A 81 -6.30 0.98 20.58
N LEU A 82 -5.68 0.39 21.61
CA LEU A 82 -5.20 1.14 22.76
C LEU A 82 -3.94 1.93 22.39
N SER A 83 -4.11 3.24 22.18
CA SER A 83 -3.05 4.17 21.78
C SER A 83 -2.71 5.21 22.85
N ASN A 84 -3.60 5.52 23.81
CA ASN A 84 -3.37 6.55 24.84
C ASN A 84 -2.91 7.90 24.25
N GLY A 85 -3.46 8.30 23.09
CA GLY A 85 -3.06 9.54 22.42
C GLY A 85 -1.68 9.51 21.75
N GLN A 86 -1.13 8.33 21.47
CA GLN A 86 0.16 8.19 20.77
C GLN A 86 0.14 8.79 19.36
N GLU A 87 1.28 9.34 18.96
CA GLU A 87 1.55 9.71 17.56
C GLU A 87 2.06 8.49 16.81
N VAL A 88 1.52 8.27 15.62
CA VAL A 88 1.87 7.16 14.74
C VAL A 88 2.16 7.74 13.37
N HIS A 89 3.37 7.47 12.86
CA HIS A 89 3.90 8.09 11.65
C HIS A 89 3.80 7.15 10.46
N PHE A 90 3.32 7.68 9.33
CA PHE A 90 3.28 6.97 8.07
C PHE A 90 4.72 6.74 7.58
N ASN A 91 5.11 5.49 7.38
CA ASN A 91 6.52 5.09 7.19
C ASN A 91 6.88 4.82 5.72
N LYS A 92 5.91 4.90 4.79
CA LYS A 92 6.15 4.69 3.36
C LYS A 92 6.55 5.99 2.68
N THR A 93 7.74 6.47 2.97
CA THR A 93 8.30 7.73 2.42
C THR A 93 9.18 7.51 1.20
N TYR A 94 9.46 6.26 0.84
CA TYR A 94 10.28 5.90 -0.32
C TYR A 94 9.55 4.90 -1.19
N PRO A 95 9.69 5.01 -2.53
CA PRO A 95 9.07 4.08 -3.45
C PRO A 95 9.69 2.68 -3.30
N SER A 96 8.88 1.65 -3.51
CA SER A 96 9.37 0.26 -3.55
C SER A 96 9.82 -0.09 -4.97
N ASP A 97 10.96 -0.78 -5.09
CA ASP A 97 11.60 -1.02 -6.38
C ASP A 97 10.86 -2.05 -7.23
N TRP A 98 10.59 -1.69 -8.49
CA TRP A 98 10.01 -2.60 -9.48
C TRP A 98 10.84 -3.87 -9.67
N PHE A 99 12.16 -3.78 -9.59
CA PHE A 99 13.05 -4.91 -9.83
C PHE A 99 13.39 -5.72 -8.59
N ASP A 100 12.80 -5.42 -7.43
CA ASP A 100 12.92 -6.29 -6.25
C ASP A 100 11.96 -7.48 -6.40
N PRO A 101 12.46 -8.72 -6.50
CA PRO A 101 11.66 -9.95 -6.56
C PRO A 101 10.62 -10.06 -5.44
N LYS A 102 10.92 -9.52 -4.26
CA LYS A 102 10.07 -9.61 -3.06
C LYS A 102 8.82 -8.74 -3.15
N ASN A 103 8.78 -7.79 -4.07
CA ASN A 103 7.62 -6.94 -4.32
C ASN A 103 6.59 -7.61 -5.23
N TRP A 104 6.86 -8.82 -5.72
CA TRP A 104 6.02 -9.53 -6.66
C TRP A 104 5.51 -10.88 -6.14
N CYS A 105 4.22 -11.09 -6.36
CA CYS A 105 3.55 -12.36 -6.16
C CYS A 105 3.23 -12.98 -7.52
N SER A 106 3.79 -14.15 -7.81
CA SER A 106 3.52 -14.87 -9.07
C SER A 106 2.35 -15.82 -8.92
N SER A 107 1.49 -15.92 -9.94
CA SER A 107 0.33 -16.79 -9.93
C SER A 107 -0.08 -17.22 -11.34
N THR A 108 -0.79 -18.34 -11.47
CA THR A 108 -1.40 -18.81 -12.73
C THR A 108 -2.68 -18.04 -13.10
N THR A 109 -3.27 -17.33 -12.13
CA THR A 109 -4.49 -16.53 -12.32
C THR A 109 -4.34 -15.16 -11.65
N GLU A 110 -5.10 -14.16 -12.10
CA GLU A 110 -5.05 -12.78 -11.59
C GLU A 110 -5.17 -12.70 -10.05
N THR A 111 -6.07 -13.50 -9.46
CA THR A 111 -6.38 -13.51 -8.02
C THR A 111 -5.87 -14.74 -7.30
N GLY A 112 -5.04 -15.56 -7.94
CA GLY A 112 -4.53 -16.79 -7.33
C GLY A 112 -3.54 -16.53 -6.19
N ASN A 113 -3.22 -17.60 -5.48
CA ASN A 113 -2.21 -17.60 -4.42
C ASN A 113 -0.81 -17.43 -5.02
N CYS A 114 0.09 -16.83 -4.24
CA CYS A 114 1.48 -16.70 -4.64
C CYS A 114 2.12 -18.08 -4.72
N THR A 115 2.72 -18.37 -5.86
CA THR A 115 3.54 -19.56 -6.07
C THR A 115 4.97 -19.25 -5.70
N ASP A 116 5.60 -20.14 -4.96
CA ASP A 116 7.04 -20.07 -4.71
C ASP A 116 7.78 -20.34 -6.02
N MET A 117 8.32 -19.28 -6.62
CA MET A 117 9.23 -19.40 -7.75
C MET A 117 10.65 -19.64 -7.23
N VAL A 118 11.38 -20.53 -7.90
CA VAL A 118 12.73 -20.93 -7.48
C VAL A 118 13.78 -19.89 -7.90
N LEU A 119 13.52 -19.13 -8.97
CA LEU A 119 14.44 -18.13 -9.52
C LEU A 119 13.90 -16.71 -9.31
N GLU A 120 14.70 -15.87 -8.66
CA GLU A 120 14.38 -14.45 -8.43
C GLU A 120 14.14 -13.68 -9.74
N SER A 121 14.88 -14.00 -10.81
CA SER A 121 14.69 -13.39 -12.13
C SER A 121 13.35 -13.73 -12.78
N GLU A 122 12.72 -14.83 -12.37
CA GLU A 122 11.39 -15.20 -12.83
C GLU A 122 10.31 -14.55 -11.97
N MET A 123 10.62 -13.99 -10.79
CA MET A 123 9.63 -13.33 -9.94
C MET A 123 9.30 -11.91 -10.41
N VAL A 124 10.28 -11.19 -10.95
CA VAL A 124 10.09 -9.86 -11.55
C VAL A 124 9.35 -10.03 -12.91
N PRO A 125 8.40 -9.14 -13.27
CA PRO A 125 7.65 -9.26 -14.51
C PRO A 125 8.51 -9.25 -15.77
N CYS A 126 8.25 -10.20 -16.67
CA CYS A 126 8.83 -10.28 -18.00
C CYS A 126 7.88 -9.76 -19.09
N SER A 127 8.38 -9.64 -20.32
CA SER A 127 7.64 -9.09 -21.47
C SER A 127 6.36 -9.83 -21.87
N TYR A 128 6.22 -11.09 -21.45
CA TYR A 128 5.03 -11.90 -21.72
C TYR A 128 4.08 -11.99 -20.52
N ASP A 129 4.47 -11.49 -19.34
CA ASP A 129 3.68 -11.57 -18.11
C ASP A 129 2.59 -10.49 -18.03
N ASN A 130 1.56 -10.80 -17.24
CA ASN A 130 0.43 -9.91 -16.97
C ASN A 130 0.62 -9.28 -15.59
N VAL A 131 0.88 -7.97 -15.55
CA VAL A 131 1.08 -7.22 -14.31
C VAL A 131 -0.25 -6.75 -13.74
N VAL A 132 -0.43 -6.94 -12.44
CA VAL A 132 -1.66 -6.62 -11.72
C VAL A 132 -1.31 -5.80 -10.49
N PHE A 133 -1.77 -4.55 -10.48
CA PHE A 133 -1.87 -3.76 -9.27
C PHE A 133 -3.25 -4.02 -8.65
N PRO A 134 -3.33 -4.47 -7.37
CA PRO A 134 -4.60 -4.68 -6.70
C PRO A 134 -5.54 -3.48 -6.84
N LYS A 135 -6.83 -3.75 -7.04
CA LYS A 135 -7.86 -2.70 -6.93
C LYS A 135 -7.98 -2.21 -5.49
N ASP A 136 -8.66 -1.08 -5.30
CA ASP A 136 -9.01 -0.56 -3.98
C ASP A 136 -7.75 -0.43 -3.09
N SER A 137 -6.69 0.13 -3.68
CA SER A 137 -5.35 0.23 -3.09
C SER A 137 -4.55 1.34 -3.78
N SER A 138 -3.56 1.89 -3.09
CA SER A 138 -2.57 2.82 -3.66
C SER A 138 -1.15 2.26 -3.56
N PHE A 139 -0.25 2.82 -4.37
CA PHE A 139 1.09 2.29 -4.56
C PHE A 139 2.11 3.42 -4.70
N PHE A 140 3.36 3.15 -4.29
CA PHE A 140 4.50 4.02 -4.56
C PHE A 140 5.64 3.17 -5.09
N VAL A 141 5.89 3.28 -6.40
CA VAL A 141 6.71 2.33 -7.15
C VAL A 141 7.86 3.06 -7.81
N ASN A 142 9.07 2.55 -7.63
CA ASN A 142 10.24 3.03 -8.32
C ASN A 142 10.39 2.23 -9.62
N VAL A 143 10.25 2.92 -10.74
CA VAL A 143 10.43 2.38 -12.09
C VAL A 143 11.68 2.96 -12.76
N GLU A 144 12.50 3.71 -12.03
CA GLU A 144 13.76 4.23 -12.55
C GLU A 144 14.67 3.04 -12.91
N ALA A 145 14.86 2.87 -14.20
CA ALA A 145 15.65 1.80 -14.78
C ALA A 145 16.49 2.37 -15.91
N GLU A 146 17.70 1.85 -16.08
CA GLU A 146 18.50 2.11 -17.29
C GLU A 146 17.94 1.36 -18.52
N MET A 147 16.84 0.60 -18.36
CA MET A 147 16.24 -0.24 -19.39
C MET A 147 14.72 -0.05 -19.47
N GLU A 148 14.16 -0.25 -20.65
CA GLU A 148 12.72 -0.18 -20.88
C GLU A 148 11.98 -1.36 -20.22
N ILE A 149 10.94 -1.05 -19.43
CA ILE A 149 10.06 -2.07 -18.84
C ILE A 149 8.98 -2.42 -19.87
N VAL A 150 9.01 -3.66 -20.36
CA VAL A 150 8.01 -4.21 -21.28
C VAL A 150 7.31 -5.38 -20.60
N VAL A 151 5.98 -5.39 -20.65
CA VAL A 151 5.11 -6.44 -20.11
C VAL A 151 3.95 -6.70 -21.09
N ASN A 152 3.27 -7.83 -20.98
CA ASN A 152 2.18 -8.17 -21.89
C ASN A 152 0.93 -7.33 -21.62
N THR A 153 0.53 -7.24 -20.35
CA THR A 153 -0.54 -6.36 -19.90
C THR A 153 -0.17 -5.72 -18.58
N LEU A 154 -0.67 -4.50 -18.35
CA LEU A 154 -0.57 -3.79 -17.09
C LEU A 154 -1.97 -3.37 -16.67
N LYS A 155 -2.41 -3.89 -15.53
CA LYS A 155 -3.73 -3.59 -14.96
C LYS A 155 -3.58 -2.76 -13.69
N ILE A 156 -4.17 -1.58 -13.67
CA ILE A 156 -4.18 -0.67 -12.52
C ILE A 156 -5.63 -0.25 -12.25
N SER A 157 -6.08 -0.34 -10.99
CA SER A 157 -7.47 -0.03 -10.63
C SER A 157 -8.51 -0.82 -11.44
N GLY A 158 -8.16 -2.06 -11.79
CA GLY A 158 -9.02 -2.98 -12.53
C GLY A 158 -9.12 -2.70 -14.05
N LYS A 159 -8.34 -1.77 -14.59
CA LYS A 159 -8.33 -1.40 -16.02
C LYS A 159 -6.98 -1.63 -16.66
#